data_AF-A0A4R8DY68-F1
#
_entry.id   AF-A0A4R8DY68-F1
#
_cell.length_a   1.000
_cell.length_b   1.000
_cell.length_c   1.000
_cell.angle_alpha   90.00
_cell.angle_beta   90.00
_cell.angle_gamma   90.00
#
_symmetry.space_group_name_H-M   'P 1'
#
loop_
_entity.id
_entity.type
_entity.pdbx_description
1 polymer ?
#
loop_
_entity_poly.entity_id
_entity_poly.type
_entity_poly.pdbx_seq_one_letter_code
_entity_poly.pdbx_strand_id
1 'polypeptide(L)'
;MRYPKRLLTLLLLLIIGSAQAQSKLKVTVFTSGPTTLQTNSTMIEGAHFVMLVDAPLTQSDAAKLVDKIKATGKTLMAVFVTTASPEHYFGLNTIKAAFPHAKVWSIPQVITGINANYTNDVAAWKPILGASEVPDHVIQVFPAPAASIILDGEQVEIGGPLQGAVPGIAYLFIPSSKTLITGDIAYGNVHPWTAGTTPNQRKDWLESLDKLKKLAPLMVVAGHKDPAAADDLASIEGTSNYLKIYEKAVKMSHSGDELIGIIEDQFPELKGLDTALKVAAAKQFPETN
;
A
#
# COMPACT_ATOMS: atom_id res chain seq x y z
N MET A 1 -4.37 46.11 63.69
CA MET A 1 -4.86 44.98 62.88
C MET A 1 -3.88 44.73 61.74
N ARG A 2 -3.23 43.56 61.70
CA ARG A 2 -2.24 43.17 60.66
C ARG A 2 -2.98 42.46 59.52
N TYR A 3 -2.90 42.98 58.29
CA TYR A 3 -3.32 42.27 57.09
C TYR A 3 -2.19 41.33 56.62
N PRO A 4 -2.45 40.05 56.30
CA PRO A 4 -1.44 39.19 55.71
C PRO A 4 -1.33 39.46 54.20
N LYS A 5 -0.09 39.69 53.73
CA LYS A 5 0.25 39.74 52.31
C LYS A 5 0.08 38.32 51.73
N ARG A 6 -0.93 38.12 50.87
CA ARG A 6 -1.02 36.90 50.05
C ARG A 6 -0.05 37.04 48.88
N LEU A 7 0.99 36.21 48.88
CA LEU A 7 1.87 36.03 47.73
C LEU A 7 1.08 35.28 46.65
N LEU A 8 0.80 35.94 45.53
CA LEU A 8 0.17 35.31 44.36
C LEU A 8 1.29 34.76 43.48
N THR A 9 1.56 33.46 43.56
CA THR A 9 2.51 32.80 42.66
C THR A 9 1.83 32.60 41.30
N LEU A 10 2.22 33.41 40.31
CA LEU A 10 1.76 33.29 38.94
C LEU A 10 2.51 32.12 38.28
N LEU A 11 1.85 30.98 38.12
CA LEU A 11 2.39 29.83 37.39
C LEU A 11 2.22 30.08 35.89
N LEU A 12 3.27 30.53 35.20
CA LEU A 12 3.28 30.58 33.74
C LEU A 12 3.43 29.15 33.20
N LEU A 13 2.35 28.55 32.71
CA LEU A 13 2.45 27.37 31.85
C LEU A 13 2.96 27.82 30.48
N LEU A 14 4.23 27.56 30.19
CA LEU A 14 4.74 27.56 28.82
C LEU A 14 4.08 26.38 28.08
N ILE A 15 3.05 26.68 27.28
CA ILE A 15 2.60 25.78 26.23
C ILE A 15 3.67 25.86 25.13
N ILE A 16 4.65 24.95 25.19
CA ILE A 16 5.53 24.71 24.04
C ILE A 16 4.65 23.99 23.01
N GLY A 17 3.97 24.77 22.17
CA GLY A 17 3.39 24.25 20.95
C GLY A 17 4.54 23.75 20.09
N SER A 18 4.63 22.45 19.87
CA SER A 18 5.48 21.88 18.83
C SER A 18 5.02 22.49 17.51
N ALA A 19 5.73 23.50 17.01
CA ALA A 19 5.55 23.96 15.65
C ALA A 19 5.92 22.78 14.74
N GLN A 20 4.92 22.02 14.32
CA GLN A 20 5.12 20.91 13.41
C GLN A 20 5.52 21.55 12.08
N ALA A 21 6.83 21.56 11.80
CA ALA A 21 7.35 22.05 10.55
C ALA A 21 6.61 21.30 9.43
N GLN A 22 6.04 22.05 8.49
CA GLN A 22 5.39 21.48 7.32
C GLN A 22 6.38 20.54 6.62
N SER A 23 5.97 19.31 6.36
CA SER A 23 6.83 18.35 5.67
C SER A 23 7.31 18.93 4.35
N LYS A 24 8.60 18.74 4.08
CA LYS A 24 9.26 19.07 2.82
C LYS A 24 9.13 17.93 1.81
N LEU A 25 8.64 16.77 2.24
CA LEU A 25 8.38 15.64 1.37
C LEU A 25 7.03 15.83 0.67
N LYS A 26 7.06 15.80 -0.65
CA LYS A 26 5.86 15.80 -1.48
C LYS A 26 5.53 14.37 -1.88
N VAL A 27 4.30 13.94 -1.62
CA VAL A 27 3.80 12.61 -2.00
C VAL A 27 2.91 12.73 -3.23
N THR A 28 3.21 11.96 -4.27
CA THR A 28 2.40 11.86 -5.49
C THR A 28 2.04 10.41 -5.76
N VAL A 29 0.76 10.11 -5.94
CA VAL A 29 0.26 8.75 -6.19
C VAL A 29 -0.03 8.56 -7.67
N PHE A 30 0.39 7.42 -8.22
CA PHE A 30 0.12 7.00 -9.58
C PHE A 30 -0.61 5.67 -9.55
N THR A 31 -1.86 5.66 -10.00
CA THR A 31 -2.68 4.45 -10.06
C THR A 31 -2.59 3.87 -11.47
N SER A 32 -2.32 2.57 -11.57
CA SER A 32 -2.34 1.84 -12.84
C SER A 32 -3.78 1.70 -13.36
N GLY A 33 -3.93 1.18 -14.59
CA GLY A 33 -5.24 1.07 -15.23
C GLY A 33 -6.10 -0.07 -14.67
N PRO A 34 -7.40 -0.12 -15.04
CA PRO A 34 -8.31 -1.20 -14.66
C PRO A 34 -7.85 -2.58 -15.13
N THR A 35 -7.15 -2.66 -16.27
CA THR A 35 -6.57 -3.91 -16.79
C THR A 35 -5.23 -4.27 -16.14
N THR A 36 -4.66 -3.39 -15.32
CA THR A 36 -3.39 -3.60 -14.62
C THR A 36 -3.55 -3.47 -13.09
N LEU A 37 -4.72 -3.93 -12.61
CA LEU A 37 -5.09 -4.08 -11.20
C LEU A 37 -5.23 -2.79 -10.39
N GLN A 38 -5.21 -1.61 -11.01
CA GLN A 38 -5.38 -0.33 -10.31
C GLN A 38 -4.46 -0.15 -9.09
N THR A 39 -3.25 -0.69 -9.20
CA THR A 39 -2.21 -0.64 -8.17
C THR A 39 -1.63 0.76 -8.09
N ASN A 40 -1.35 1.21 -6.87
CA ASN A 40 -0.71 2.48 -6.61
C ASN A 40 0.81 2.33 -6.53
N SER A 41 1.50 3.11 -7.34
CA SER A 41 2.91 3.46 -7.14
C SER A 41 2.98 4.85 -6.52
N THR A 42 3.75 5.00 -5.44
CA THR A 42 3.86 6.28 -4.72
C THR A 42 5.24 6.88 -4.85
N MET A 43 5.32 8.11 -5.36
CA MET A 43 6.56 8.87 -5.43
C MET A 43 6.64 9.82 -4.23
N ILE A 44 7.66 9.63 -3.39
CA ILE A 44 8.01 10.51 -2.27
C ILE A 44 9.19 11.37 -2.74
N GLU A 45 8.95 12.66 -2.93
CA GLU A 45 9.92 13.60 -3.44
C GLU A 45 10.47 14.50 -2.32
N GLY A 46 11.79 14.50 -2.14
CA GLY A 46 12.51 15.53 -1.38
C GLY A 46 13.03 16.65 -2.28
N ALA A 47 14.00 17.41 -1.77
CA ALA A 47 14.68 18.49 -2.49
C ALA A 47 15.62 17.95 -3.59
N HIS A 48 16.38 16.89 -3.32
CA HIS A 48 17.39 16.32 -4.22
C HIS A 48 17.06 14.89 -4.65
N PHE A 49 16.32 14.16 -3.80
CA PHE A 49 16.08 12.74 -3.98
C PHE A 49 14.60 12.42 -4.18
N VAL A 50 14.37 11.33 -4.91
CA VAL A 50 13.08 10.68 -5.06
C VAL A 50 13.20 9.28 -4.48
N MET A 51 12.18 8.85 -3.75
CA MET A 51 11.95 7.45 -3.41
C MET A 51 10.64 7.00 -4.06
N LEU A 52 10.69 5.87 -4.76
CA LEU A 52 9.50 5.21 -5.29
C LEU A 52 9.05 4.13 -4.31
N VAL A 53 7.75 4.00 -4.10
CA VAL A 53 7.13 2.90 -3.36
C VAL A 53 6.28 2.11 -4.34
N ASP A 54 6.63 0.84 -4.49
CA ASP A 54 6.06 -0.14 -5.42
C ASP A 54 6.21 0.19 -6.91
N ALA A 55 6.70 -0.77 -7.68
CA ALA A 55 6.77 -0.71 -9.13
C ALA A 55 5.53 -1.42 -9.72
N PRO A 56 4.88 -0.86 -10.77
CA PRO A 56 3.62 -1.37 -11.27
C PRO A 56 3.79 -2.74 -11.95
N LEU A 57 2.67 -3.43 -12.19
CA LEU A 57 2.61 -4.75 -12.80
C LEU A 57 3.28 -4.85 -14.18
N THR A 58 3.16 -3.80 -15.00
CA THR A 58 3.56 -3.86 -16.41
C THR A 58 4.81 -3.02 -16.69
N GLN A 59 5.64 -3.46 -17.63
CA GLN A 59 6.81 -2.69 -18.09
C GLN A 59 6.37 -1.35 -18.70
N SER A 60 5.23 -1.32 -19.41
CA SER A 60 4.67 -0.10 -19.99
C SER A 60 4.21 0.92 -18.93
N ASP A 61 3.58 0.49 -17.83
CA ASP A 61 3.24 1.41 -16.73
C ASP A 61 4.51 1.87 -15.98
N ALA A 62 5.50 0.99 -15.84
CA ALA A 62 6.79 1.36 -15.25
C ALA A 62 7.52 2.42 -16.09
N ALA A 63 7.47 2.35 -17.42
CA ALA A 63 8.04 3.37 -18.30
C ALA A 63 7.42 4.75 -18.08
N LYS A 64 6.10 4.83 -17.86
CA LYS A 64 5.42 6.10 -17.52
C LYS A 64 5.95 6.69 -16.21
N LEU A 65 6.25 5.85 -15.22
CA LEU A 65 6.87 6.29 -13.97
C LEU A 65 8.32 6.74 -14.17
N VAL A 66 9.09 6.05 -15.03
CA VAL A 66 10.45 6.51 -15.40
C VAL A 66 10.41 7.93 -15.92
N ASP A 67 9.51 8.24 -16.85
CA ASP A 67 9.40 9.58 -17.44
C ASP A 67 9.05 10.63 -16.39
N LYS A 68 8.12 10.30 -15.48
CA LYS A 68 7.73 11.19 -14.37
C LYS A 68 8.89 11.44 -13.40
N ILE A 69 9.65 10.41 -13.05
CA ILE A 69 10.82 10.54 -12.17
C ILE A 69 11.90 11.38 -12.87
N LYS A 70 12.19 11.12 -14.16
CA LYS A 70 13.15 11.93 -14.94
C LYS A 70 12.74 13.41 -15.00
N ALA A 71 11.44 13.68 -15.18
CA ALA A 71 10.92 15.04 -15.25
C ALA A 71 11.11 15.84 -13.96
N THR A 72 11.34 15.18 -12.81
CA THR A 72 11.68 15.89 -11.56
C THR A 72 13.07 16.51 -11.58
N GLY A 73 14.00 16.01 -12.42
CA GLY A 73 15.42 16.37 -12.39
C GLY A 73 16.18 15.88 -11.14
N LYS A 74 15.53 15.11 -10.26
CA LYS A 74 16.08 14.59 -9.01
C LYS A 74 16.66 13.19 -9.19
N THR A 75 17.45 12.76 -8.22
CA THR A 75 18.03 11.40 -8.22
C THR A 75 17.04 10.41 -7.61
N LEU A 76 16.69 9.34 -8.35
CA LEU A 76 15.99 8.19 -7.75
C LEU A 76 16.96 7.45 -6.81
N MET A 77 16.78 7.67 -5.51
CA MET A 77 17.64 7.09 -4.47
C MET A 77 17.31 5.60 -4.27
N ALA A 78 16.03 5.30 -4.14
CA ALA A 78 15.57 3.95 -3.84
C ALA A 78 14.16 3.69 -4.37
N VAL A 79 13.87 2.40 -4.57
CA VAL A 79 12.54 1.83 -4.68
C VAL A 79 12.31 0.98 -3.42
N PHE A 80 11.19 1.16 -2.74
CA PHE A 80 10.76 0.30 -1.65
C PHE A 80 9.58 -0.56 -2.10
N VAL A 81 9.65 -1.86 -1.89
CA VAL A 81 8.57 -2.80 -2.24
C VAL A 81 7.82 -3.19 -0.98
N THR A 82 6.50 -2.98 -0.94
CA THR A 82 5.67 -3.19 0.25
C THR A 82 5.22 -4.64 0.43
N THR A 83 5.00 -5.36 -0.66
CA THR A 83 4.43 -6.71 -0.68
C THR A 83 5.07 -7.58 -1.75
N ALA A 84 4.95 -8.91 -1.60
CA ALA A 84 5.44 -9.88 -2.57
C ALA A 84 4.42 -10.18 -3.69
N SER A 85 3.46 -9.30 -3.92
CA SER A 85 2.51 -9.37 -5.04
C SER A 85 3.15 -8.79 -6.32
N PRO A 86 3.05 -9.45 -7.49
CA PRO A 86 3.76 -9.09 -8.72
C PRO A 86 3.53 -7.65 -9.19
N GLU A 87 2.33 -7.12 -8.96
CA GLU A 87 1.92 -5.76 -9.28
C GLU A 87 2.62 -4.66 -8.48
N HIS A 88 3.46 -5.04 -7.51
CA HIS A 88 4.30 -4.12 -6.72
C HIS A 88 5.80 -4.24 -7.03
N TYR A 89 6.24 -5.20 -7.86
CA TYR A 89 7.66 -5.41 -8.15
C TYR A 89 8.01 -5.76 -9.60
N PHE A 90 7.05 -6.13 -10.46
CA PHE A 90 7.35 -6.51 -11.85
C PHE A 90 8.00 -5.40 -12.67
N GLY A 91 7.54 -4.16 -12.50
CA GLY A 91 8.09 -2.99 -13.16
C GLY A 91 9.55 -2.67 -12.80
N LEU A 92 10.14 -3.35 -11.80
CA LEU A 92 11.52 -3.11 -11.38
C LEU A 92 12.53 -3.31 -12.51
N ASN A 93 12.28 -4.20 -13.49
CA ASN A 93 13.18 -4.37 -14.65
C ASN A 93 13.34 -3.03 -15.40
N THR A 94 12.23 -2.40 -15.80
CA THR A 94 12.22 -1.10 -16.48
C THR A 94 12.77 0.02 -15.59
N ILE A 95 12.35 0.10 -14.32
CA ILE A 95 12.85 1.13 -13.39
C ILE A 95 14.37 1.01 -13.21
N LYS A 96 14.88 -0.21 -13.01
CA LYS A 96 16.30 -0.44 -12.75
C LYS A 96 17.18 -0.21 -13.98
N ALA A 97 16.68 -0.52 -15.17
CA ALA A 97 17.36 -0.19 -16.42
C ALA A 97 17.52 1.33 -16.60
N ALA A 98 16.51 2.12 -16.23
CA ALA A 98 16.56 3.58 -16.30
C ALA A 98 17.38 4.23 -15.17
N PHE A 99 17.40 3.61 -13.98
CA PHE A 99 18.07 4.12 -12.78
C PHE A 99 18.99 3.06 -12.15
N PRO A 100 20.13 2.73 -12.79
CA PRO A 100 21.00 1.63 -12.37
C PRO A 100 21.61 1.80 -10.97
N HIS A 101 21.62 3.02 -10.42
CA HIS A 101 22.13 3.30 -9.07
C HIS A 101 21.07 3.24 -7.97
N ALA A 102 19.77 3.28 -8.31
CA ALA A 102 18.68 3.23 -7.33
C ALA A 102 18.72 1.92 -6.54
N LYS A 103 18.68 1.99 -5.21
CA LYS A 103 18.58 0.79 -4.37
C LYS A 103 17.17 0.21 -4.44
N VAL A 104 17.03 -1.09 -4.28
CA VAL A 104 15.70 -1.73 -4.14
C VAL A 104 15.66 -2.38 -2.78
N TRP A 105 14.74 -1.90 -1.93
CA TRP A 105 14.64 -2.30 -0.53
C TRP A 105 13.27 -2.88 -0.18
N SER A 106 13.26 -3.74 0.82
CA SER A 106 12.05 -4.18 1.50
C SER A 106 12.37 -4.80 2.86
N ILE A 107 11.36 -5.31 3.56
CA ILE A 107 11.52 -6.15 4.75
C ILE A 107 11.85 -7.60 4.35
N PRO A 108 12.52 -8.39 5.22
CA PRO A 108 12.94 -9.76 4.89
C PRO A 108 11.80 -10.67 4.38
N GLN A 109 10.60 -10.55 4.94
CA GLN A 109 9.44 -11.37 4.60
C GLN A 109 9.02 -11.19 3.14
N VAL A 110 9.01 -9.95 2.66
CA VAL A 110 8.70 -9.63 1.25
C VAL A 110 9.78 -10.17 0.32
N ILE A 111 11.06 -10.02 0.69
CA ILE A 111 12.18 -10.55 -0.10
C ILE A 111 12.08 -12.07 -0.25
N THR A 112 11.79 -12.77 0.85
CA THR A 112 11.54 -14.22 0.81
C THR A 112 10.37 -14.56 -0.10
N GLY A 113 9.26 -13.83 -0.01
CA GLY A 113 8.08 -14.04 -0.86
C GLY A 113 8.38 -13.84 -2.35
N ILE A 114 9.04 -12.74 -2.72
CA ILE A 114 9.44 -12.45 -4.10
C ILE A 114 10.30 -13.59 -4.64
N ASN A 115 11.35 -13.99 -3.92
CA ASN A 115 12.25 -15.06 -4.37
C ASN A 115 11.55 -16.41 -4.52
N ALA A 116 10.56 -16.70 -3.69
CA ALA A 116 9.80 -17.94 -3.74
C ALA A 116 8.79 -17.96 -4.91
N ASN A 117 8.16 -16.81 -5.21
CA ASN A 117 7.03 -16.75 -6.13
C ASN A 117 7.41 -16.28 -7.54
N TYR A 118 8.54 -15.59 -7.71
CA TYR A 118 8.92 -14.90 -8.96
C TYR A 118 8.67 -15.73 -10.23
N THR A 119 9.22 -16.95 -10.29
CA THR A 119 9.11 -17.81 -11.47
C THR A 119 7.65 -18.18 -11.77
N ASN A 120 6.86 -18.49 -10.73
CA ASN A 120 5.47 -18.86 -10.88
C ASN A 120 4.61 -17.65 -11.27
N ASP A 121 4.88 -16.48 -10.69
CA ASP A 121 4.19 -15.24 -11.01
C ASP A 121 4.42 -14.87 -12.48
N VAL A 122 5.68 -14.92 -12.95
CA VAL A 122 5.99 -14.65 -14.37
C VAL A 122 5.27 -15.66 -15.27
N ALA A 123 5.29 -16.96 -14.94
CA ALA A 123 4.60 -17.98 -15.72
C ALA A 123 3.07 -17.76 -15.77
N ALA A 124 2.47 -17.30 -14.68
CA ALA A 124 1.04 -17.03 -14.59
C ALA A 124 0.62 -15.78 -15.36
N TRP A 125 1.40 -14.70 -15.28
CA TRP A 125 1.06 -13.41 -15.88
C TRP A 125 1.46 -13.27 -17.35
N LYS A 126 2.50 -13.99 -17.80
CA LYS A 126 3.01 -13.89 -19.18
C LYS A 126 1.96 -14.19 -20.26
N PRO A 127 1.09 -15.21 -20.15
CA PRO A 127 0.02 -15.45 -21.11
C PRO A 127 -1.07 -14.37 -21.11
N ILE A 128 -1.24 -13.68 -19.97
CA ILE A 128 -2.30 -12.66 -19.78
C ILE A 128 -1.86 -11.30 -20.32
N LEU A 129 -0.64 -10.89 -19.99
CA LEU A 129 -0.12 -9.55 -20.31
C LEU A 129 0.73 -9.52 -21.58
N GLY A 130 1.21 -10.68 -22.03
CA GLY A 130 2.19 -10.79 -23.10
C GLY A 130 3.63 -10.71 -22.58
N ALA A 131 4.55 -11.29 -23.36
CA ALA A 131 5.95 -11.45 -22.94
C ALA A 131 6.70 -10.13 -22.72
N SER A 132 6.28 -9.04 -23.38
CA SER A 132 6.91 -7.72 -23.24
C SER A 132 6.50 -6.97 -21.97
N GLU A 133 5.41 -7.36 -21.33
CA GLU A 133 4.87 -6.64 -20.16
C GLU A 133 5.29 -7.26 -18.82
N VAL A 134 5.79 -8.49 -18.82
CA VAL A 134 6.34 -9.16 -17.63
C VAL A 134 7.87 -9.02 -17.57
N PRO A 135 8.48 -9.05 -16.37
CA PRO A 135 9.93 -9.00 -16.24
C PRO A 135 10.59 -10.28 -16.79
N ASP A 136 11.80 -10.15 -17.34
CA ASP A 136 12.56 -11.28 -17.90
C ASP A 136 13.65 -11.79 -16.95
N HIS A 137 14.02 -11.02 -15.92
CA HIS A 137 14.95 -11.42 -14.87
C HIS A 137 14.57 -10.83 -13.51
N VAL A 138 14.90 -11.55 -12.45
CA VAL A 138 14.67 -11.06 -11.08
C VAL A 138 15.59 -9.87 -10.78
N ILE A 139 15.01 -8.77 -10.27
CA ILE A 139 15.78 -7.68 -9.68
C ILE A 139 16.05 -8.02 -8.23
N GLN A 140 17.31 -7.95 -7.83
CA GLN A 140 17.70 -8.20 -6.45
C GLN A 140 17.12 -7.12 -5.53
N VAL A 141 16.31 -7.56 -4.56
CA VAL A 141 15.79 -6.74 -3.47
C VAL A 141 16.64 -6.99 -2.22
N PHE A 142 17.08 -5.92 -1.56
CA PHE A 142 17.89 -6.00 -0.35
C PHE A 142 17.06 -5.65 0.89
N PRO A 143 17.41 -6.18 2.07
CA PRO A 143 16.83 -5.70 3.32
C PRO A 143 17.04 -4.18 3.45
N ALA A 144 16.01 -3.47 3.90
CA ALA A 144 16.15 -2.07 4.26
C ALA A 144 17.25 -1.91 5.33
N PRO A 145 18.11 -0.87 5.24
CA PRO A 145 19.28 -0.76 6.09
C PRO A 145 18.96 -0.41 7.55
N ALA A 146 17.76 0.10 7.81
CA ALA A 146 17.27 0.51 9.13
C ALA A 146 15.74 0.45 9.15
N ALA A 147 15.16 0.71 10.33
CA ALA A 147 13.71 0.84 10.52
C ALA A 147 13.12 2.12 9.88
N SER A 148 13.96 3.02 9.38
CA SER A 148 13.54 4.18 8.61
C SER A 148 14.55 4.50 7.50
N ILE A 149 14.05 5.10 6.43
CA ILE A 149 14.85 5.64 5.32
C ILE A 149 14.88 7.16 5.48
N ILE A 150 16.06 7.74 5.39
CA ILE A 150 16.23 9.20 5.41
C ILE A 150 16.20 9.74 3.98
N LEU A 151 15.25 10.61 3.68
CA LEU A 151 15.11 11.29 2.39
C LEU A 151 15.20 12.80 2.61
N ASP A 152 16.28 13.41 2.14
CA ASP A 152 16.55 14.86 2.31
C ASP A 152 16.39 15.37 3.76
N GLY A 153 16.78 14.54 4.73
CA GLY A 153 16.73 14.85 6.16
C GLY A 153 15.40 14.55 6.85
N GLU A 154 14.39 14.06 6.13
CA GLU A 154 13.12 13.59 6.71
C GLU A 154 13.05 12.06 6.78
N GLN A 155 12.32 11.55 7.77
CA GLN A 155 12.17 10.12 8.00
C GLN A 155 10.98 9.56 7.22
N VAL A 156 11.22 8.43 6.55
CA VAL A 156 10.20 7.51 6.06
C VAL A 156 10.34 6.23 6.88
N GLU A 157 9.50 6.07 7.89
CA GLU A 157 9.49 4.91 8.78
C GLU A 157 8.96 3.68 8.05
N ILE A 158 9.56 2.53 8.33
CA ILE A 158 9.17 1.23 7.79
C ILE A 158 8.53 0.43 8.92
N GLY A 159 7.28 0.00 8.70
CA GLY A 159 6.57 -0.86 9.62
C GLY A 159 6.14 -2.19 9.00
N GLY A 160 5.71 -3.11 9.84
CA GLY A 160 5.36 -4.48 9.48
C GLY A 160 6.33 -5.51 10.06
N PRO A 161 6.19 -6.80 9.68
CA PRO A 161 5.15 -7.32 8.79
C PRO A 161 3.74 -7.24 9.40
N LEU A 162 2.75 -6.95 8.57
CA LEU A 162 1.32 -7.03 8.90
C LEU A 162 0.59 -8.00 7.98
N GLN A 163 -0.64 -8.33 8.32
CA GLN A 163 -1.54 -9.10 7.48
C GLN A 163 -2.34 -8.15 6.57
N GLY A 164 -2.39 -8.44 5.28
CA GLY A 164 -3.31 -7.82 4.32
C GLY A 164 -3.98 -8.88 3.43
N ALA A 165 -4.11 -8.60 2.14
CA ALA A 165 -4.51 -9.61 1.14
C ALA A 165 -3.58 -10.83 1.12
N VAL A 166 -2.31 -10.62 1.47
CA VAL A 166 -1.30 -11.65 1.74
C VAL A 166 -0.63 -11.38 3.10
N PRO A 167 -0.03 -12.40 3.76
CA PRO A 167 0.75 -12.15 4.97
C PRO A 167 2.10 -11.48 4.63
N GLY A 168 2.70 -10.79 5.61
CA GLY A 168 4.08 -10.33 5.49
C GLY A 168 4.25 -8.98 4.81
N ILE A 169 3.23 -8.13 4.80
CA ILE A 169 3.24 -6.83 4.11
C ILE A 169 3.93 -5.76 4.98
N ALA A 170 4.77 -4.95 4.35
CA ALA A 170 5.33 -3.74 4.93
C ALA A 170 4.43 -2.52 4.64
N TYR A 171 4.44 -1.54 5.54
CA TYR A 171 3.88 -0.22 5.28
C TYR A 171 4.95 0.85 5.51
N LEU A 172 4.74 2.03 4.94
CA LEU A 172 5.59 3.19 5.17
C LEU A 172 4.80 4.31 5.83
N PHE A 173 5.43 4.99 6.79
CA PHE A 173 4.83 6.14 7.47
C PHE A 173 5.80 7.33 7.44
N ILE A 174 5.30 8.50 7.06
CA ILE A 174 6.05 9.76 7.04
C ILE A 174 5.55 10.61 8.21
N PRO A 175 6.27 10.68 9.36
CA PRO A 175 5.75 11.32 10.56
C PRO A 175 5.50 12.83 10.40
N SER A 176 6.32 13.51 9.60
CA SER A 176 6.24 14.96 9.40
C SER A 176 4.94 15.37 8.71
N SER A 177 4.45 14.58 7.74
CA SER A 177 3.19 14.80 7.03
C SER A 177 2.03 13.93 7.54
N LYS A 178 2.31 12.96 8.42
CA LYS A 178 1.39 11.87 8.81
C LYS A 178 0.81 11.13 7.59
N THR A 179 1.63 10.91 6.58
CA THR A 179 1.25 10.13 5.40
C THR A 179 1.55 8.66 5.64
N LEU A 180 0.55 7.81 5.40
CA LEU A 180 0.67 6.36 5.50
C LEU A 180 0.52 5.73 4.10
N ILE A 181 1.45 4.86 3.71
CA ILE A 181 1.38 4.08 2.46
C ILE A 181 1.29 2.61 2.86
N THR A 182 0.18 1.96 2.50
CA THR A 182 -0.23 0.72 3.18
C THR A 182 0.17 -0.58 2.50
N GLY A 183 0.56 -0.55 1.21
CA GLY A 183 0.53 -1.76 0.38
C GLY A 183 -0.87 -2.40 0.37
N ASP A 184 -0.94 -3.72 0.15
CA ASP A 184 -2.22 -4.48 0.08
C ASP A 184 -2.91 -4.70 1.44
N ILE A 185 -2.71 -3.77 2.39
CA ILE A 185 -3.45 -3.75 3.65
C ILE A 185 -4.72 -2.91 3.51
N ALA A 186 -4.72 -1.82 2.73
CA ALA A 186 -5.90 -0.99 2.50
C ALA A 186 -6.18 -0.82 1.00
N TYR A 187 -7.46 -0.70 0.66
CA TYR A 187 -8.01 -0.57 -0.68
C TYR A 187 -8.92 0.67 -0.75
N GLY A 188 -8.77 1.49 -1.79
CA GLY A 188 -9.53 2.73 -1.98
C GLY A 188 -10.66 2.57 -3.00
N ASN A 189 -11.90 2.40 -2.56
CA ASN A 189 -13.09 2.31 -3.42
C ASN A 189 -13.02 1.21 -4.52
N VAL A 190 -12.38 0.08 -4.23
CA VAL A 190 -12.29 -1.13 -5.08
C VAL A 190 -12.46 -2.37 -4.23
N HIS A 191 -12.77 -3.52 -4.83
CA HIS A 191 -12.88 -4.78 -4.11
C HIS A 191 -11.52 -5.24 -3.54
N PRO A 192 -11.39 -5.42 -2.21
CA PRO A 192 -10.19 -6.01 -1.59
C PRO A 192 -9.95 -7.46 -2.05
N TRP A 193 -8.67 -7.83 -2.21
CA TRP A 193 -8.28 -9.17 -2.67
C TRP A 193 -8.36 -10.22 -1.55
N THR A 194 -9.57 -10.73 -1.28
CA THR A 194 -9.80 -11.72 -0.21
C THR A 194 -9.52 -13.17 -0.63
N ALA A 195 -9.31 -13.41 -1.92
CA ALA A 195 -9.18 -14.75 -2.51
C ALA A 195 -8.02 -15.60 -1.94
N GLY A 196 -6.98 -14.97 -1.40
CA GLY A 196 -5.82 -15.65 -0.81
C GLY A 196 -5.93 -15.92 0.69
N THR A 197 -7.06 -15.59 1.32
CA THR A 197 -7.17 -15.50 2.79
C THR A 197 -8.08 -16.57 3.39
N THR A 198 -7.70 -17.03 4.57
CA THR A 198 -8.56 -17.79 5.48
C THR A 198 -9.37 -16.85 6.39
N PRO A 199 -10.44 -17.32 7.07
CA PRO A 199 -11.16 -16.52 8.05
C PRO A 199 -10.27 -15.93 9.16
N ASN A 200 -9.29 -16.70 9.65
CA ASN A 200 -8.34 -16.23 10.66
C ASN A 200 -7.44 -15.12 10.10
N GLN A 201 -6.93 -15.27 8.87
CA GLN A 201 -6.16 -14.21 8.23
C GLN A 201 -6.98 -12.94 7.99
N ARG A 202 -8.27 -13.05 7.68
CA ARG A 202 -9.14 -11.85 7.57
C ARG A 202 -9.38 -11.18 8.92
N LYS A 203 -9.40 -11.93 10.02
CA LYS A 203 -9.39 -11.37 11.37
C LYS A 203 -8.06 -10.65 11.67
N ASP A 204 -6.93 -11.27 11.37
CA ASP A 204 -5.61 -10.67 11.56
C ASP A 204 -5.41 -9.42 10.66
N TRP A 205 -6.06 -9.40 9.50
CA TRP A 205 -6.11 -8.24 8.60
C TRP A 205 -6.91 -7.09 9.24
N LEU A 206 -8.06 -7.36 9.85
CA LEU A 206 -8.80 -6.34 10.63
C LEU A 206 -7.95 -5.76 11.77
N GLU A 207 -7.19 -6.60 12.49
CA GLU A 207 -6.28 -6.12 13.53
C GLU A 207 -5.13 -5.27 12.95
N SER A 208 -4.68 -5.58 11.75
CA SER A 208 -3.67 -4.80 11.04
C SER A 208 -4.20 -3.41 10.65
N LEU A 209 -5.42 -3.33 10.12
CA LEU A 209 -6.12 -2.07 9.83
C LEU A 209 -6.31 -1.21 11.09
N ASP A 210 -6.67 -1.83 12.22
CA ASP A 210 -6.78 -1.12 13.51
C ASP A 210 -5.44 -0.57 14.01
N LYS A 211 -4.33 -1.30 13.80
CA LYS A 211 -2.97 -0.81 14.11
C LYS A 211 -2.62 0.40 13.26
N LEU A 212 -2.90 0.35 11.96
CA LEU A 212 -2.65 1.46 11.04
C LEU A 212 -3.48 2.70 11.38
N LYS A 213 -4.76 2.53 11.73
CA LYS A 213 -5.62 3.64 12.17
C LYS A 213 -5.09 4.35 13.41
N LYS A 214 -4.45 3.63 14.34
CA LYS A 214 -3.84 4.20 15.56
C LYS A 214 -2.62 5.08 15.32
N LEU A 215 -2.02 5.03 14.12
CA LEU A 215 -0.99 5.99 13.70
C LEU A 215 -1.56 7.40 13.48
N ALA A 216 -2.89 7.54 13.46
CA ALA A 216 -3.62 8.78 13.20
C ALA A 216 -3.12 9.50 11.93
N PRO A 217 -3.10 8.81 10.76
CA PRO A 217 -2.64 9.40 9.52
C PRO A 217 -3.58 10.53 9.05
N LEU A 218 -3.01 11.53 8.38
CA LEU A 218 -3.77 12.59 7.69
C LEU A 218 -4.00 12.27 6.21
N MET A 219 -3.13 11.44 5.63
CA MET A 219 -3.24 10.94 4.26
C MET A 219 -2.98 9.44 4.29
N VAL A 220 -3.78 8.66 3.57
CA VAL A 220 -3.59 7.22 3.43
C VAL A 220 -3.59 6.84 1.96
N VAL A 221 -2.46 6.30 1.49
CA VAL A 221 -2.32 5.75 0.16
C VAL A 221 -2.53 4.23 0.23
N ALA A 222 -3.66 3.79 -0.31
CA ALA A 222 -4.01 2.38 -0.45
C ALA A 222 -3.08 1.64 -1.43
N GLY A 223 -2.98 0.31 -1.36
CA GLY A 223 -2.24 -0.50 -2.33
C GLY A 223 -2.90 -0.49 -3.71
N HIS A 224 -4.24 -0.50 -3.74
CA HIS A 224 -5.04 -0.37 -4.95
C HIS A 224 -6.17 0.64 -4.74
N LYS A 225 -6.54 1.37 -5.79
CA LYS A 225 -7.70 2.26 -5.71
C LYS A 225 -8.42 2.53 -7.02
N ASP A 226 -9.67 2.96 -6.93
CA ASP A 226 -10.28 3.75 -7.98
C ASP A 226 -9.45 5.04 -8.15
N PRO A 227 -8.95 5.38 -9.35
CA PRO A 227 -8.19 6.60 -9.57
C PRO A 227 -8.90 7.89 -9.12
N ALA A 228 -10.24 7.88 -9.04
CA ALA A 228 -11.04 9.01 -8.54
C ALA A 228 -11.16 9.04 -7.00
N ALA A 229 -10.79 7.96 -6.30
CA ALA A 229 -10.85 7.89 -4.85
C ALA A 229 -9.77 8.76 -4.19
N ALA A 230 -10.15 9.39 -3.08
CA ALA A 230 -9.26 10.19 -2.26
C ALA A 230 -8.24 9.31 -1.51
N ASP A 231 -7.04 9.86 -1.28
CA ASP A 231 -5.98 9.23 -0.47
C ASP A 231 -6.17 9.57 1.01
N ASP A 232 -7.23 9.05 1.62
CA ASP A 232 -7.62 9.36 3.00
C ASP A 232 -8.01 8.13 3.83
N LEU A 233 -8.41 8.38 5.08
CA LEU A 233 -8.75 7.34 6.06
C LEU A 233 -9.90 6.43 5.60
N ALA A 234 -10.73 6.86 4.62
CA ALA A 234 -11.82 6.04 4.10
C ALA A 234 -11.31 4.74 3.47
N SER A 235 -10.06 4.68 2.98
CA SER A 235 -9.47 3.43 2.49
C SER A 235 -9.35 2.37 3.59
N ILE A 236 -8.94 2.76 4.81
CA ILE A 236 -8.82 1.83 5.95
C ILE A 236 -10.21 1.42 6.45
N GLU A 237 -11.11 2.38 6.56
CA GLU A 237 -12.47 2.16 7.10
C GLU A 237 -13.32 1.33 6.14
N GLY A 238 -13.26 1.64 4.85
CA GLY A 238 -13.90 0.91 3.77
C GLY A 238 -13.40 -0.53 3.70
N THR A 239 -12.08 -0.75 3.71
CA THR A 239 -11.51 -2.11 3.74
C THR A 239 -11.97 -2.89 4.98
N SER A 240 -11.97 -2.24 6.15
CA SER A 240 -12.44 -2.86 7.40
C SER A 240 -13.92 -3.25 7.35
N ASN A 241 -14.77 -2.39 6.77
CA ASN A 241 -16.19 -2.67 6.60
C ASN A 241 -16.40 -3.82 5.61
N TYR A 242 -15.69 -3.79 4.49
CA TYR A 242 -15.71 -4.85 3.48
C TYR A 242 -15.41 -6.22 4.07
N LEU A 243 -14.31 -6.37 4.81
CA LEU A 243 -13.93 -7.65 5.40
C LEU A 243 -15.01 -8.19 6.38
N LYS A 244 -15.63 -7.31 7.16
CA LYS A 244 -16.72 -7.68 8.09
C LYS A 244 -17.98 -8.13 7.36
N ILE A 245 -18.32 -7.48 6.25
CA ILE A 245 -19.48 -7.85 5.42
C ILE A 245 -19.18 -9.13 4.65
N TYR A 246 -17.99 -9.25 4.07
CA TYR A 246 -17.52 -10.45 3.37
C TYR A 246 -17.62 -11.70 4.25
N GLU A 247 -17.16 -11.63 5.51
CA GLU A 247 -17.30 -12.73 6.47
C GLU A 247 -18.75 -13.16 6.73
N LYS A 248 -19.69 -12.22 6.72
CA LYS A 248 -21.11 -12.52 6.89
C LYS A 248 -21.69 -13.12 5.60
N ALA A 249 -21.36 -12.52 4.45
CA ALA A 249 -21.82 -12.97 3.14
C ALA A 249 -21.39 -14.41 2.84
N VAL A 250 -20.13 -14.76 3.14
CA VAL A 250 -19.61 -16.14 2.99
C VAL A 250 -20.45 -17.14 3.79
N LYS A 251 -20.91 -16.79 4.98
CA LYS A 251 -21.74 -17.68 5.83
C LYS A 251 -23.19 -17.78 5.38
N MET A 252 -23.66 -16.80 4.61
CA MET A 252 -25.03 -16.74 4.10
C MET A 252 -25.18 -17.36 2.71
N SER A 253 -24.08 -17.49 1.98
CA SER A 253 -24.06 -17.95 0.60
C SER A 253 -23.85 -19.46 0.51
N HIS A 254 -24.46 -20.07 -0.50
CA HIS A 254 -24.28 -21.48 -0.86
C HIS A 254 -23.57 -21.67 -2.20
N SER A 255 -23.30 -20.58 -2.92
CA SER A 255 -22.59 -20.56 -4.20
C SER A 255 -21.75 -19.30 -4.36
N GLY A 256 -20.83 -19.34 -5.34
CA GLY A 256 -20.06 -18.16 -5.74
C GLY A 256 -20.93 -17.00 -6.21
N ASP A 257 -21.98 -17.29 -7.00
CA ASP A 257 -22.91 -16.28 -7.51
C ASP A 257 -23.71 -15.60 -6.39
N GLU A 258 -24.16 -16.36 -5.39
CA GLU A 258 -24.84 -15.78 -4.21
C GLU A 258 -23.90 -14.84 -3.44
N LEU A 259 -22.64 -15.23 -3.26
CA LEU A 259 -21.64 -14.39 -2.60
C LEU A 259 -21.38 -13.11 -3.38
N ILE A 260 -21.21 -13.21 -4.70
CA ILE A 260 -21.02 -12.04 -5.58
C ILE A 260 -22.22 -11.09 -5.45
N GLY A 261 -23.44 -11.60 -5.59
CA GLY A 261 -24.66 -10.79 -5.52
C GLY A 261 -24.81 -10.07 -4.17
N ILE A 262 -24.57 -10.76 -3.05
CA ILE A 262 -24.62 -10.11 -1.72
C ILE A 262 -23.58 -9.00 -1.61
N ILE A 263 -22.35 -9.20 -2.10
CA ILE A 263 -21.29 -8.19 -2.00
C ILE A 263 -21.58 -6.99 -2.91
N GLU A 264 -22.01 -7.22 -4.15
CA GLU A 264 -22.37 -6.15 -5.08
C GLU A 264 -23.56 -5.32 -4.56
N ASP A 265 -24.56 -5.95 -3.94
CA ASP A 265 -25.69 -5.26 -3.30
C ASP A 265 -25.27 -4.41 -2.10
N GLN A 266 -24.27 -4.86 -1.32
CA GLN A 266 -23.76 -4.11 -0.16
C GLN A 266 -22.77 -3.00 -0.55
N PHE A 267 -22.13 -3.10 -1.71
CA PHE A 267 -21.08 -2.21 -2.16
C PHE A 267 -21.25 -1.77 -3.64
N PRO A 268 -22.41 -1.23 -4.05
CA PRO A 268 -22.67 -0.84 -5.45
C PRO A 268 -21.77 0.32 -5.93
N GLU A 269 -21.12 1.02 -5.01
CA GLU A 269 -20.24 2.14 -5.27
C GLU A 269 -18.83 1.75 -5.70
N LEU A 270 -18.35 0.53 -5.40
CA LEU A 270 -16.97 0.14 -5.72
C LEU A 270 -16.75 0.14 -7.25
N LYS A 271 -15.65 0.77 -7.68
CA LYS A 271 -15.33 1.00 -9.10
C LYS A 271 -14.01 0.34 -9.50
N GLY A 272 -13.93 -0.96 -9.34
CA GLY A 272 -12.80 -1.73 -9.85
C GLY A 272 -12.44 -2.96 -9.04
N LEU A 273 -11.52 -3.72 -9.61
CA LEU A 273 -11.12 -5.04 -9.13
C LEU A 273 -12.27 -6.04 -9.01
N ASP A 274 -13.29 -5.99 -9.87
CA ASP A 274 -14.37 -6.99 -9.91
C ASP A 274 -13.82 -8.42 -10.05
N THR A 275 -12.70 -8.58 -10.76
CA THR A 275 -11.95 -9.83 -10.84
C THR A 275 -11.54 -10.36 -9.46
N ALA A 276 -11.18 -9.49 -8.51
CA ALA A 276 -10.83 -9.89 -7.16
C ALA A 276 -12.01 -10.56 -6.44
N LEU A 277 -13.22 -9.99 -6.57
CA LEU A 277 -14.44 -10.58 -6.02
C LEU A 277 -14.77 -11.93 -6.70
N LYS A 278 -14.71 -11.99 -8.02
CA LYS A 278 -14.98 -13.22 -8.80
C LYS A 278 -14.01 -14.36 -8.43
N VAL A 279 -12.72 -14.05 -8.33
CA VAL A 279 -11.69 -15.04 -7.94
C VAL A 279 -11.89 -15.47 -6.48
N ALA A 280 -12.26 -14.54 -5.59
CA ALA A 280 -12.54 -14.86 -4.19
C ALA A 280 -13.75 -15.80 -4.06
N ALA A 281 -14.83 -15.52 -4.80
CA ALA A 281 -16.03 -16.35 -4.82
C ALA A 281 -15.74 -17.76 -5.37
N ALA A 282 -15.01 -17.86 -6.47
CA ALA A 282 -14.62 -19.14 -7.06
C ALA A 282 -13.76 -20.01 -6.12
N LYS A 283 -12.86 -19.39 -5.34
CA LYS A 283 -12.07 -20.12 -4.34
C LYS A 283 -12.88 -20.52 -3.11
N GLN A 284 -13.85 -19.70 -2.73
CA GLN A 284 -14.70 -19.98 -1.58
C GLN A 284 -15.71 -21.10 -1.87
N PHE A 285 -16.19 -21.19 -3.12
CA PHE A 285 -17.18 -22.15 -3.59
C PHE A 285 -16.69 -22.84 -4.88
N PRO A 286 -15.69 -23.74 -4.81
CA PRO A 286 -15.08 -24.34 -6.00
C PRO A 286 -15.99 -25.34 -6.73
N GLU A 287 -17.05 -25.84 -6.08
CA GLU A 287 -17.95 -26.87 -6.63
C GLU A 287 -19.16 -26.28 -7.38
N THR A 288 -19.35 -24.96 -7.36
CA THR A 288 -20.52 -24.29 -7.95
C THR A 288 -20.22 -23.51 -9.23
N ASN A 289 -18.96 -23.53 -9.70
CA ASN A 289 -18.46 -22.74 -10.83
C ASN A 289 -17.99 -23.61 -12.00
#